data_AF-A0A319EUA9-F1
#
_entry.id   AF-A0A319EUA9-F1
#
_cell.length_a   1.000
_cell.length_b   1.000
_cell.length_c   1.000
_cell.angle_alpha   90.00
_cell.angle_beta   90.00
_cell.angle_gamma   90.00
#
_symmetry.space_group_name_H-M   'P 1'
#
loop_
_entity.id
_entity.type
_entity.pdbx_description
1 polymer ?
#
loop_
_entity_poly.entity_id
_entity_poly.type
_entity_poly.pdbx_seq_one_letter_code
_entity_poly.pdbx_strand_id
1 'polypeptide(L)'
;MANHQKTSKYPCIGAGFCGTVWALSENGPAFKREDGGPDRSLANDYTVHQQVFHSFSQLSDFKSQASSISQMNMFPQVRVPQCHRFLIPSDPWWTANLSLFPSQYSPCNVIVSERIPPFPEMCRELLVKRYCNPKIKTEILKSDANKDCLIRPYLGRRRTQRTEMTRPSRFAAFSLRNYPLHEDQMDDIGIPTPDMQCYARMMGEALATLHWLGKVDGNDIEFVLAPPPPYDRLGTNMIVNVLGEHTIWMLDFDLCRSMSMDRDGIKQAVTAFWRNDPFYPRLQSKLWNDFREQYLKTSEWIICRCQSDVDQRLSLARQFVELIEE
;
A
#
# COMPACT_ATOMS: atom_id res chain seq x y z
N MET A 1 30.40 36.38 10.07
CA MET A 1 30.25 35.05 9.46
C MET A 1 28.77 34.70 9.48
N ALA A 2 28.10 34.83 8.33
CA ALA A 2 26.67 34.58 8.24
C ALA A 2 26.42 33.05 8.24
N ASN A 3 25.94 32.55 9.36
CA ASN A 3 25.51 31.17 9.53
C ASN A 3 24.31 30.95 8.60
N HIS A 4 24.55 30.41 7.40
CA HIS A 4 23.48 30.01 6.48
C HIS A 4 22.76 28.82 7.11
N GLN A 5 21.75 29.11 7.91
CA GLN A 5 20.77 28.13 8.34
C GLN A 5 20.07 27.67 7.05
N LYS A 6 20.51 26.53 6.50
CA LYS A 6 19.86 25.89 5.35
C LYS A 6 18.40 25.71 5.75
N THR A 7 17.51 26.55 5.23
CA THR A 7 16.07 26.34 5.36
C THR A 7 15.78 24.99 4.74
N SER A 8 15.30 24.04 5.55
CA SER A 8 14.97 22.70 5.08
C SER A 8 13.85 22.82 4.07
N LYS A 9 14.14 22.55 2.81
CA LYS A 9 13.12 22.47 1.75
C LYS A 9 12.43 21.12 1.84
N TYR A 10 11.19 21.04 1.41
CA TYR A 10 10.53 19.75 1.20
C TYR A 10 11.27 18.99 0.09
N PRO A 11 11.88 17.80 0.34
CA PRO A 11 12.25 16.88 -0.72
C PRO A 11 10.99 16.18 -1.28
N CYS A 12 10.98 15.97 -2.59
CA CYS A 12 10.00 15.12 -3.24
C CYS A 12 10.39 13.67 -2.98
N ILE A 13 9.53 12.93 -2.28
CA ILE A 13 9.74 11.53 -1.86
C ILE A 13 9.03 10.53 -2.77
N GLY A 14 8.11 10.98 -3.62
CA GLY A 14 7.38 10.14 -4.57
C GLY A 14 6.70 10.97 -5.66
N ALA A 15 6.45 10.35 -6.81
CA ALA A 15 5.69 10.95 -7.89
C ALA A 15 4.92 9.86 -8.62
N GLY A 16 3.68 10.15 -8.98
CA GLY A 16 2.78 9.25 -9.69
C GLY A 16 1.84 10.03 -10.58
N PHE A 17 0.84 9.34 -11.13
CA PHE A 17 -0.11 9.97 -12.06
C PHE A 17 -0.99 11.02 -11.39
N CYS A 18 -1.28 10.89 -10.10
CA CYS A 18 -2.11 11.82 -9.32
C CYS A 18 -1.34 13.04 -8.81
N GLY A 19 -0.01 13.02 -8.94
CA GLY A 19 0.87 14.12 -8.57
C GLY A 19 2.08 13.67 -7.75
N THR A 20 2.63 14.61 -6.98
CA THR A 20 3.89 14.45 -6.26
C THR A 20 3.69 14.39 -4.74
N VAL A 21 4.55 13.64 -4.06
CA VAL A 21 4.52 13.44 -2.61
C VAL A 21 5.78 14.01 -1.99
N TRP A 22 5.63 14.77 -0.90
CA TRP A 22 6.71 15.52 -0.26
C TRP A 22 6.72 15.31 1.25
N ALA A 23 7.89 15.37 1.89
CA ALA A 23 7.99 15.31 3.36
C ALA A 23 9.29 15.94 3.87
N LEU A 24 9.23 16.78 4.93
CA LEU A 24 10.42 17.44 5.49
C LEU A 24 11.34 16.50 6.28
N SER A 25 10.79 15.43 6.86
CA SER A 25 11.52 14.47 7.68
C SER A 25 10.85 13.10 7.60
N GLU A 26 11.57 12.05 8.00
CA GLU A 26 11.05 10.68 8.02
C GLU A 26 9.93 10.48 9.04
N ASN A 27 9.94 11.25 10.13
CA ASN A 27 8.92 11.21 11.19
C ASN A 27 7.82 12.28 11.01
N GLY A 28 7.89 13.08 9.95
CA GLY A 28 6.91 14.11 9.65
C GLY A 28 5.78 13.60 8.76
N PRO A 29 4.73 14.41 8.54
CA PRO A 29 3.67 14.06 7.60
C PRO A 29 4.14 14.03 6.15
N ALA A 30 3.44 13.26 5.33
CA ALA A 30 3.53 13.29 3.88
C ALA A 30 2.48 14.26 3.29
N PHE A 31 2.87 14.95 2.23
CA PHE A 31 2.05 15.93 1.51
C PHE A 31 1.90 15.48 0.06
N LYS A 32 0.76 14.86 -0.28
CA LYS A 32 0.43 14.47 -1.66
C LYS A 32 -0.25 15.66 -2.34
N ARG A 33 0.34 16.16 -3.42
CA ARG A 33 -0.12 17.34 -4.14
C ARG A 33 -0.89 16.94 -5.39
N GLU A 34 -1.93 17.70 -5.71
CA GLU A 34 -2.71 17.54 -6.94
C GLU A 34 -2.05 18.31 -8.09
N ASP A 35 -0.86 17.87 -8.48
CA ASP A 35 -0.09 18.40 -9.61
C ASP A 35 0.18 17.32 -10.69
N GLY A 36 -0.69 16.30 -10.72
CA GLY A 36 -0.69 15.21 -11.68
C GLY A 36 -1.61 15.41 -12.89
N GLY A 37 -1.99 14.30 -13.52
CA GLY A 37 -2.88 14.29 -14.69
C GLY A 37 -4.32 14.73 -14.37
N PRO A 38 -5.06 15.26 -15.36
CA PRO A 38 -6.38 15.86 -15.14
C PRO A 38 -7.49 14.86 -14.73
N ASP A 39 -7.26 13.56 -14.92
CA ASP A 39 -8.26 12.52 -14.72
C ASP A 39 -8.26 11.91 -13.30
N ARG A 40 -7.41 12.41 -12.39
CA ARG A 40 -7.36 11.94 -10.99
C ARG A 40 -7.80 13.06 -10.05
N SER A 41 -8.60 12.69 -9.04
CA SER A 41 -9.16 13.63 -8.06
C SER A 41 -8.60 13.33 -6.68
N LEU A 42 -7.80 14.25 -6.17
CA LEU A 42 -7.27 14.17 -4.81
C LEU A 42 -8.38 14.34 -3.77
N ALA A 43 -9.49 15.00 -4.12
CA ALA A 43 -10.67 15.08 -3.26
C ALA A 43 -11.37 13.72 -3.10
N ASN A 44 -11.44 12.92 -4.17
CA ASN A 44 -11.94 11.54 -4.11
C ASN A 44 -11.01 10.68 -3.24
N ASP A 45 -9.69 10.74 -3.51
CA ASP A 45 -8.68 10.04 -2.73
C ASP A 45 -8.83 10.35 -1.23
N TYR A 46 -8.94 11.63 -0.85
CA TYR A 46 -9.13 12.03 0.54
C TYR A 46 -10.39 11.41 1.18
N THR A 47 -11.51 11.46 0.46
CA THR A 47 -12.80 10.97 0.98
C THR A 47 -12.78 9.45 1.16
N VAL A 48 -12.29 8.71 0.16
CA VAL A 48 -12.19 7.26 0.24
C VAL A 48 -11.14 6.86 1.27
N HIS A 49 -10.00 7.54 1.35
CA HIS A 49 -8.96 7.27 2.35
C HIS A 49 -9.52 7.37 3.77
N GLN A 50 -10.30 8.41 4.07
CA GLN A 50 -10.96 8.54 5.39
C GLN A 50 -11.95 7.41 5.67
N GLN A 51 -12.76 7.03 4.68
CA GLN A 51 -13.71 5.93 4.79
C GLN A 51 -13.01 4.58 5.02
N VAL A 52 -11.93 4.33 4.29
CA VAL A 52 -11.10 3.12 4.44
C VAL A 52 -10.43 3.11 5.81
N PHE A 53 -9.80 4.22 6.23
CA PHE A 53 -9.18 4.33 7.54
C PHE A 53 -10.18 4.04 8.68
N HIS A 54 -11.40 4.57 8.58
CA HIS A 54 -12.47 4.29 9.54
C HIS A 54 -12.88 2.81 9.54
N SER A 55 -13.01 2.20 8.37
CA SER A 55 -13.37 0.77 8.22
C SER A 55 -12.32 -0.15 8.88
N PHE A 56 -11.04 0.17 8.72
CA PHE A 56 -9.96 -0.59 9.36
C PHE A 56 -9.91 -0.36 10.87
N SER A 57 -10.17 0.85 11.36
CA SER A 57 -10.30 1.13 12.79
C SER A 57 -11.44 0.33 13.41
N GLN A 58 -12.60 0.30 12.74
CA GLN A 58 -13.75 -0.49 13.16
C GLN A 58 -13.44 -2.00 13.20
N LEU A 59 -12.70 -2.52 12.20
CA LEU A 59 -12.24 -3.90 12.22
C LEU A 59 -11.34 -4.19 13.44
N SER A 60 -10.40 -3.29 13.75
CA SER A 60 -9.52 -3.42 14.91
C SER A 60 -10.31 -3.43 16.23
N ASP A 61 -11.33 -2.58 16.35
CA ASP A 61 -12.22 -2.56 17.51
C ASP A 61 -12.94 -3.89 17.69
N PHE A 62 -13.51 -4.45 16.62
CA PHE A 62 -14.16 -5.77 16.68
C PHE A 62 -13.21 -6.89 17.11
N LYS A 63 -11.93 -6.83 16.69
CA LYS A 63 -10.92 -7.81 17.06
C LYS A 63 -10.55 -7.69 18.54
N SER A 64 -10.42 -6.48 19.05
CA SER A 64 -10.11 -6.23 20.46
C SER A 64 -11.16 -6.80 21.41
N GLN A 65 -12.44 -6.75 21.00
CA GLN A 65 -13.56 -7.26 21.77
C GLN A 65 -13.66 -8.79 21.77
N ALA A 66 -13.17 -9.46 20.73
CA ALA A 66 -13.32 -10.91 20.55
C ALA A 66 -12.35 -11.78 21.39
N SER A 67 -11.40 -11.14 22.10
CA SER A 67 -10.63 -11.59 23.28
C SER A 67 -10.44 -13.12 23.49
N SER A 68 -9.93 -13.82 22.48
CA SER A 68 -9.34 -15.16 22.62
C SER A 68 -7.98 -15.18 21.91
N ILE A 69 -6.92 -15.69 22.55
CA ILE A 69 -5.55 -15.77 21.98
C ILE A 69 -5.55 -16.56 20.65
N SER A 70 -6.45 -17.54 20.49
CA SER A 70 -6.65 -18.30 19.25
C SER A 70 -7.20 -17.47 18.08
N GLN A 71 -7.81 -16.31 18.33
CA GLN A 71 -8.38 -15.42 17.31
C GLN A 71 -7.38 -14.34 16.83
N MET A 72 -6.28 -14.08 17.56
CA MET A 72 -5.27 -13.09 17.13
C MET A 72 -4.48 -13.56 15.90
N ASN A 73 -4.16 -14.85 15.80
CA ASN A 73 -3.55 -15.44 14.60
C ASN A 73 -4.52 -15.57 13.41
N MET A 74 -5.79 -15.21 13.61
CA MET A 74 -6.87 -15.46 12.68
C MET A 74 -7.05 -14.33 11.66
N PHE A 75 -6.44 -13.16 11.89
CA PHE A 75 -6.74 -11.94 11.14
C PHE A 75 -5.54 -10.98 11.01
N PRO A 76 -4.62 -11.23 10.06
CA PRO A 76 -3.50 -10.34 9.82
C PRO A 76 -3.97 -9.09 9.07
N GLN A 77 -3.82 -7.92 9.69
CA GLN A 77 -4.33 -6.64 9.21
C GLN A 77 -3.22 -5.79 8.57
N VAL A 78 -3.50 -5.24 7.38
CA VAL A 78 -2.67 -4.18 6.77
C VAL A 78 -2.80 -2.88 7.54
N ARG A 79 -1.79 -2.01 7.41
CA ARG A 79 -1.85 -0.63 7.91
C ARG A 79 -2.41 0.30 6.83
N VAL A 80 -3.21 1.26 7.24
CA VAL A 80 -3.65 2.37 6.40
C VAL A 80 -3.06 3.64 7.02
N PRO A 81 -2.30 4.47 6.27
CA PRO A 81 -1.76 5.71 6.81
C PRO A 81 -2.88 6.60 7.36
N GLN A 82 -2.65 7.27 8.49
CA GLN A 82 -3.61 8.28 8.96
C GLN A 82 -3.81 9.37 7.90
N CYS A 83 -5.06 9.76 7.64
CA CYS A 83 -5.38 10.83 6.69
C CYS A 83 -5.85 12.07 7.46
N HIS A 84 -4.93 13.02 7.68
CA HIS A 84 -5.13 14.10 8.65
C HIS A 84 -6.00 15.23 8.10
N ARG A 85 -5.71 15.72 6.89
CA ARG A 85 -6.35 16.94 6.37
C ARG A 85 -6.31 17.02 4.86
N PHE A 86 -7.30 17.70 4.29
CA PHE A 86 -7.31 18.14 2.91
C PHE A 86 -7.11 19.67 2.86
N LEU A 87 -6.10 20.13 2.14
CA LEU A 87 -5.79 21.54 1.93
C LEU A 87 -6.28 21.97 0.56
N ILE A 88 -6.76 23.20 0.46
CA ILE A 88 -7.13 23.85 -0.80
C ILE A 88 -6.14 24.99 -1.11
N PRO A 89 -6.09 25.51 -2.35
CA PRO A 89 -5.13 26.55 -2.74
C PRO A 89 -5.19 27.83 -1.89
N SER A 90 -6.34 28.15 -1.31
CA SER A 90 -6.53 29.32 -0.44
C SER A 90 -6.24 29.08 1.05
N ASP A 91 -5.82 27.88 1.45
CA ASP A 91 -5.51 27.56 2.84
C ASP A 91 -4.31 28.40 3.34
N PRO A 92 -4.38 29.04 4.52
CA PRO A 92 -3.27 29.82 5.10
C PRO A 92 -1.96 29.04 5.26
N TRP A 93 -2.02 27.70 5.29
CA TRP A 93 -0.84 26.83 5.30
C TRP A 93 0.10 27.13 4.13
N TRP A 94 -0.42 27.47 2.95
CA TRP A 94 0.40 27.81 1.80
C TRP A 94 1.25 29.07 2.02
N THR A 95 0.72 30.07 2.71
CA THR A 95 1.48 31.30 3.05
C THR A 95 2.74 30.96 3.87
N ALA A 96 2.64 30.00 4.79
CA ALA A 96 3.75 29.59 5.63
C ALA A 96 4.71 28.60 4.95
N ASN A 97 4.24 27.78 4.01
CA ASN A 97 5.00 26.62 3.52
C ASN A 97 5.39 26.70 2.02
N LEU A 98 4.81 27.58 1.21
CA LEU A 98 5.08 27.64 -0.24
C LEU A 98 6.56 27.85 -0.54
N SER A 99 7.25 28.69 0.24
CA SER A 99 8.68 28.98 0.09
C SER A 99 9.60 27.78 0.35
N LEU A 100 9.08 26.73 1.00
CA LEU A 100 9.80 25.50 1.29
C LEU A 100 9.73 24.51 0.11
N PHE A 101 8.85 24.74 -0.87
CA PHE A 101 8.84 24.02 -2.13
C PHE A 101 9.75 24.71 -3.17
N PRO A 102 10.19 24.01 -4.22
CA PRO A 102 10.85 24.66 -5.35
C PRO A 102 9.99 25.78 -5.97
N SER A 103 10.63 26.84 -6.48
CA SER A 103 9.95 28.10 -6.87
C SER A 103 8.95 27.97 -8.02
N GLN A 104 8.99 26.87 -8.78
CA GLN A 104 8.06 26.59 -9.87
C GLN A 104 6.67 26.16 -9.40
N TYR A 105 6.50 25.85 -8.12
CA TYR A 105 5.24 25.34 -7.60
C TYR A 105 4.32 26.46 -7.12
N SER A 106 3.03 26.33 -7.43
CA SER A 106 1.95 27.18 -6.92
C SER A 106 1.10 26.43 -5.89
N PRO A 107 0.30 27.14 -5.08
CA PRO A 107 -0.73 26.51 -4.26
C PRO A 107 -1.65 25.61 -5.08
N CYS A 108 -1.99 24.45 -4.52
CA CYS A 108 -2.86 23.43 -5.11
C CYS A 108 -3.64 22.70 -4.00
N ASN A 109 -4.47 21.73 -4.36
CA ASN A 109 -5.02 20.80 -3.39
C ASN A 109 -3.91 19.89 -2.84
N VAL A 110 -3.99 19.54 -1.55
CA VAL A 110 -3.00 18.67 -0.87
C VAL A 110 -3.69 17.76 0.14
N ILE A 111 -3.34 16.47 0.14
CA ILE A 111 -3.62 15.57 1.27
C ILE A 111 -2.41 15.59 2.21
N VAL A 112 -2.69 15.84 3.48
CA VAL A 112 -1.73 15.67 4.58
C VAL A 112 -2.02 14.33 5.24
N SER A 113 -1.08 13.39 5.16
CA SER A 113 -1.22 12.04 5.71
C SER A 113 -0.01 11.64 6.55
N GLU A 114 -0.14 10.56 7.30
CA GLU A 114 0.99 9.84 7.88
C GLU A 114 1.96 9.45 6.76
N ARG A 115 3.25 9.65 7.00
CA ARG A 115 4.30 9.19 6.10
C ARG A 115 4.60 7.73 6.41
N ILE A 116 4.54 6.89 5.39
CA ILE A 116 5.04 5.52 5.48
C ILE A 116 6.58 5.56 5.63
N PRO A 117 7.16 4.98 6.70
CA PRO A 117 8.61 4.96 6.88
C PRO A 117 9.30 4.21 5.73
N PRO A 118 10.43 4.73 5.20
CA PRO A 118 11.19 3.97 4.22
C PRO A 118 11.99 2.83 4.86
N PHE A 119 12.32 1.81 4.08
CA PHE A 119 13.24 0.77 4.53
C PHE A 119 14.64 1.31 4.85
N PRO A 120 15.29 0.80 5.92
CA PRO A 120 16.64 1.21 6.31
C PRO A 120 17.70 0.73 5.32
N GLU A 121 18.91 1.25 5.50
CA GLU A 121 20.07 1.02 4.63
C GLU A 121 20.34 -0.47 4.36
N MET A 122 20.27 -1.32 5.38
CA MET A 122 20.51 -2.77 5.26
C MET A 122 19.61 -3.43 4.19
N CYS A 123 18.32 -3.09 4.15
CA CYS A 123 17.39 -3.62 3.15
C CYS A 123 17.70 -3.06 1.75
N ARG A 124 18.02 -1.77 1.66
CA ARG A 124 18.44 -1.14 0.39
C ARG A 124 19.69 -1.81 -0.18
N GLU A 125 20.69 -2.06 0.66
CA GLU A 125 21.92 -2.76 0.28
C GLU A 125 21.65 -4.17 -0.22
N LEU A 126 20.77 -4.93 0.46
CA LEU A 126 20.36 -6.27 0.01
C LEU A 126 19.78 -6.24 -1.41
N LEU A 127 18.80 -5.36 -1.66
CA LEU A 127 18.15 -5.25 -2.97
C LEU A 127 19.12 -4.79 -4.06
N VAL A 128 19.94 -3.78 -3.77
CA VAL A 128 20.96 -3.28 -4.72
C VAL A 128 22.00 -4.35 -5.00
N LYS A 129 22.46 -5.08 -3.97
CA LYS A 129 23.43 -6.15 -4.14
C LYS A 129 22.89 -7.25 -5.04
N ARG A 130 21.63 -7.65 -4.86
CA ARG A 130 21.03 -8.79 -5.56
C ARG A 130 20.55 -8.47 -6.96
N TYR A 131 19.97 -7.28 -7.18
CA TYR A 131 19.18 -6.98 -8.38
C TYR A 131 19.65 -5.77 -9.19
N CYS A 132 20.48 -4.88 -8.61
CA CYS A 132 20.96 -3.71 -9.32
C CYS A 132 22.18 -4.04 -10.20
N ASN A 133 22.26 -3.39 -11.37
CA ASN A 133 23.41 -3.52 -12.26
C ASN A 133 24.69 -3.08 -11.53
N PRO A 134 25.76 -3.92 -11.50
CA PRO A 134 27.02 -3.60 -10.81
C PRO A 134 27.58 -2.21 -11.10
N LYS A 135 27.37 -1.68 -12.32
CA LYS A 135 27.90 -0.38 -12.75
C LYS A 135 27.30 0.83 -12.02
N ILE A 136 26.08 0.70 -11.48
CA ILE A 136 25.33 1.82 -10.87
C ILE A 136 25.03 1.60 -9.37
N LYS A 137 25.48 0.50 -8.76
CA LYS A 137 25.18 0.19 -7.34
C LYS A 137 25.52 1.34 -6.39
N THR A 138 26.71 1.91 -6.54
CA THR A 138 27.18 3.02 -5.70
C THR A 138 26.38 4.29 -5.92
N GLU A 139 25.97 4.57 -7.16
CA GLU A 139 25.12 5.72 -7.49
C GLU A 139 23.73 5.57 -6.84
N ILE A 140 23.12 4.38 -6.95
CA ILE A 140 21.82 4.08 -6.36
C ILE A 140 21.86 4.23 -4.83
N LEU A 141 22.86 3.69 -4.16
CA LEU A 141 22.98 3.77 -2.70
C LEU A 141 23.28 5.18 -2.18
N LYS A 142 23.97 6.01 -2.96
CA LYS A 142 24.27 7.40 -2.60
C LYS A 142 23.14 8.37 -2.92
N SER A 143 22.21 7.99 -3.80
CA SER A 143 21.09 8.84 -4.20
C SER A 143 20.13 9.07 -3.03
N ASP A 144 19.91 10.34 -2.68
CA ASP A 144 18.94 10.72 -1.66
C ASP A 144 17.53 10.25 -2.01
N ALA A 145 17.17 10.21 -3.30
CA ALA A 145 15.86 9.76 -3.72
C ALA A 145 15.63 8.27 -3.39
N ASN A 146 16.66 7.45 -3.52
CA ASN A 146 16.59 6.02 -3.20
C ASN A 146 16.58 5.75 -1.69
N LYS A 147 16.74 6.78 -0.84
CA LYS A 147 16.52 6.63 0.59
C LYS A 147 15.05 6.44 0.94
N ASP A 148 14.15 6.98 0.12
CA ASP A 148 12.68 6.81 0.23
C ASP A 148 12.24 5.41 -0.28
N CYS A 149 12.90 4.36 0.19
CA CYS A 149 12.71 3.00 -0.29
C CYS A 149 11.38 2.41 0.21
N LEU A 150 10.49 2.08 -0.71
CA LEU A 150 9.25 1.34 -0.47
C LEU A 150 9.20 0.16 -1.42
N ILE A 151 8.77 -1.01 -0.95
CA ILE A 151 8.77 -2.23 -1.77
C ILE A 151 7.32 -2.59 -2.11
N ARG A 152 7.00 -2.82 -3.38
CA ARG A 152 5.69 -3.33 -3.81
C ARG A 152 5.74 -4.86 -3.87
N PRO A 153 5.00 -5.59 -3.01
CA PRO A 153 4.99 -7.05 -3.02
C PRO A 153 4.05 -7.58 -4.11
N TYR A 154 4.59 -8.08 -5.22
CA TYR A 154 3.81 -8.66 -6.31
C TYR A 154 3.71 -10.18 -6.16
N LEU A 155 2.67 -10.64 -5.45
CA LEU A 155 2.39 -12.07 -5.27
C LEU A 155 1.68 -12.68 -6.47
N GLY A 156 1.11 -11.85 -7.35
CA GLY A 156 0.42 -12.28 -8.56
C GLY A 156 1.31 -12.40 -9.79
N ARG A 157 2.61 -12.17 -9.66
CA ARG A 157 3.54 -12.19 -10.78
C ARG A 157 4.89 -12.74 -10.36
N ARG A 158 5.32 -13.77 -11.10
CA ARG A 158 6.72 -14.20 -11.16
C ARG A 158 7.37 -13.62 -12.41
N ARG A 159 8.64 -13.25 -12.35
CA ARG A 159 9.39 -12.86 -13.55
C ARG A 159 9.52 -14.08 -14.45
N THR A 160 9.22 -13.94 -15.75
CA THR A 160 9.47 -15.01 -16.73
C THR A 160 10.90 -14.92 -17.25
N GLN A 161 11.53 -16.03 -17.65
CA GLN A 161 12.86 -16.01 -18.30
C GLN A 161 12.90 -15.06 -19.52
N ARG A 162 11.78 -14.87 -20.21
CA ARG A 162 11.67 -13.91 -21.32
C ARG A 162 11.82 -12.46 -20.86
N THR A 163 11.25 -12.10 -19.71
CA THR A 163 11.42 -10.76 -19.08
C THR A 163 12.80 -10.55 -18.43
N GLU A 164 13.49 -11.62 -18.00
CA GLU A 164 14.86 -11.51 -17.46
C GLU A 164 15.95 -11.53 -18.56
N MET A 165 15.83 -12.36 -19.60
CA MET A 165 16.87 -12.54 -20.63
C MET A 165 16.82 -11.51 -21.77
N THR A 166 15.65 -10.97 -22.12
CA THR A 166 15.53 -10.11 -23.32
C THR A 166 15.70 -8.62 -23.06
N ARG A 167 15.87 -8.19 -21.80
CA ARG A 167 16.22 -6.81 -21.48
C ARG A 167 17.23 -6.76 -20.35
N PRO A 168 18.55 -6.81 -20.64
CA PRO A 168 19.43 -5.89 -19.94
C PRO A 168 18.90 -4.52 -20.32
N SER A 169 17.95 -3.99 -19.56
CA SER A 169 17.41 -2.69 -19.88
C SER A 169 18.52 -1.71 -19.60
N ARG A 170 19.26 -1.37 -20.66
CA ARG A 170 20.27 -0.31 -20.70
C ARG A 170 19.65 1.04 -20.30
N PHE A 171 18.32 1.08 -20.11
CA PHE A 171 17.48 2.26 -19.88
C PHE A 171 16.39 2.08 -18.81
N ALA A 172 16.32 0.98 -18.06
CA ALA A 172 15.40 0.91 -16.91
C ALA A 172 16.13 1.54 -15.73
N ALA A 173 15.71 2.74 -15.35
CA ALA A 173 16.16 3.36 -14.13
C ALA A 173 15.85 2.42 -12.96
N PHE A 174 16.89 1.82 -12.36
CA PHE A 174 16.74 1.10 -11.12
C PHE A 174 16.39 2.13 -10.03
N SER A 175 15.25 1.93 -9.37
CA SER A 175 14.77 2.82 -8.31
C SER A 175 14.33 1.99 -7.13
N LEU A 176 14.70 2.42 -5.93
CA LEU A 176 14.22 1.84 -4.67
C LEU A 176 12.88 2.44 -4.23
N ARG A 177 12.44 3.55 -4.83
CA ARG A 177 11.07 4.06 -4.68
C ARG A 177 10.11 3.12 -5.39
N ASN A 178 9.13 2.58 -4.67
CA ASN A 178 8.14 1.65 -5.19
C ASN A 178 8.77 0.44 -5.90
N TYR A 179 9.86 -0.11 -5.34
CA TYR A 179 10.59 -1.22 -5.92
C TYR A 179 9.69 -2.47 -6.07
N PRO A 180 9.44 -2.96 -7.29
CA PRO A 180 8.60 -4.13 -7.51
C PRO A 180 9.34 -5.41 -7.12
N LEU A 181 8.90 -6.06 -6.04
CA LEU A 181 9.44 -7.34 -5.57
C LEU A 181 8.46 -8.47 -5.92
N HIS A 182 8.84 -9.29 -6.90
CA HIS A 182 8.03 -10.38 -7.43
C HIS A 182 8.13 -11.64 -6.56
N GLU A 183 7.14 -12.52 -6.62
CA GLU A 183 7.10 -13.77 -5.84
C GLU A 183 8.39 -14.61 -5.97
N ASP A 184 8.96 -14.73 -7.18
CA ASP A 184 10.24 -15.45 -7.38
C ASP A 184 11.45 -14.73 -6.76
N GLN A 185 11.42 -13.40 -6.69
CA GLN A 185 12.45 -12.62 -6.02
C GLN A 185 12.38 -12.77 -4.50
N MET A 186 11.19 -12.97 -3.96
CA MET A 186 10.99 -13.26 -2.54
C MET A 186 11.60 -14.63 -2.20
N ASP A 187 11.35 -15.66 -3.01
CA ASP A 187 11.99 -16.97 -2.87
C ASP A 187 13.53 -16.82 -2.94
N ASP A 188 14.03 -16.05 -3.92
CA ASP A 188 15.47 -15.89 -4.21
C ASP A 188 16.27 -15.20 -3.09
N ILE A 189 15.71 -14.17 -2.44
CA ILE A 189 16.37 -13.54 -1.28
C ILE A 189 16.11 -14.28 0.03
N GLY A 190 15.36 -15.38 -0.01
CA GLY A 190 15.10 -16.22 1.16
C GLY A 190 14.02 -15.68 2.08
N ILE A 191 12.99 -14.98 1.55
CA ILE A 191 11.78 -14.72 2.34
C ILE A 191 11.10 -16.07 2.63
N PRO A 192 10.87 -16.41 3.91
CA PRO A 192 10.19 -17.64 4.27
C PRO A 192 8.79 -17.73 3.65
N THR A 193 8.41 -18.92 3.19
CA THR A 193 7.05 -19.17 2.69
C THR A 193 5.96 -18.73 3.69
N PRO A 194 6.07 -18.99 5.01
CA PRO A 194 5.09 -18.50 5.98
C PRO A 194 4.85 -16.98 5.97
N ASP A 195 5.89 -16.19 5.67
CA ASP A 195 5.78 -14.72 5.58
C ASP A 195 5.07 -14.30 4.30
N MET A 196 5.38 -14.96 3.17
CA MET A 196 4.69 -14.74 1.90
C MET A 196 3.20 -15.10 2.01
N GLN A 197 2.89 -16.18 2.73
CA GLN A 197 1.53 -16.56 3.05
C GLN A 197 0.85 -15.52 3.96
N CYS A 198 1.59 -14.96 4.92
CA CYS A 198 1.09 -13.85 5.75
C CYS A 198 0.73 -12.63 4.89
N TYR A 199 1.57 -12.26 3.92
CA TYR A 199 1.26 -11.18 2.98
C TYR A 199 -0.03 -11.43 2.20
N ALA A 200 -0.20 -12.65 1.67
CA ALA A 200 -1.41 -13.05 0.95
C ALA A 200 -2.67 -12.97 1.83
N ARG A 201 -2.59 -13.46 3.07
CA ARG A 201 -3.68 -13.36 4.05
C ARG A 201 -4.02 -11.90 4.35
N MET A 202 -3.03 -11.04 4.58
CA MET A 202 -3.23 -9.61 4.84
C MET A 202 -3.98 -8.91 3.69
N MET A 203 -3.64 -9.24 2.44
CA MET A 203 -4.34 -8.70 1.27
C MET A 203 -5.79 -9.22 1.17
N GLY A 204 -6.03 -10.50 1.50
CA GLY A 204 -7.37 -11.09 1.52
C GLY A 204 -8.27 -10.44 2.57
N GLU A 205 -7.74 -10.23 3.78
CA GLU A 205 -8.43 -9.48 4.83
C GLU A 205 -8.70 -8.03 4.42
N ALA A 206 -7.73 -7.38 3.77
CA ALA A 206 -7.88 -6.01 3.33
C ALA A 206 -9.05 -5.85 2.35
N LEU A 207 -9.15 -6.71 1.33
CA LEU A 207 -10.28 -6.66 0.40
C LEU A 207 -11.61 -6.96 1.07
N ALA A 208 -11.67 -7.97 1.94
CA ALA A 208 -12.90 -8.25 2.69
C ALA A 208 -13.34 -7.02 3.53
N THR A 209 -12.38 -6.33 4.14
CA THR A 209 -12.64 -5.10 4.90
C THR A 209 -13.16 -3.97 4.01
N LEU A 210 -12.52 -3.74 2.87
CA LEU A 210 -12.96 -2.75 1.87
C LEU A 210 -14.37 -3.06 1.37
N HIS A 211 -14.67 -4.31 1.03
CA HIS A 211 -15.95 -4.71 0.47
C HIS A 211 -17.08 -4.61 1.50
N TRP A 212 -16.87 -5.12 2.72
CA TRP A 212 -17.97 -5.34 3.67
C TRP A 212 -18.11 -4.24 4.73
N LEU A 213 -17.01 -3.63 5.19
CA LEU A 213 -17.09 -2.45 6.07
C LEU A 213 -17.04 -1.18 5.24
N GLY A 214 -16.09 -1.11 4.31
CA GLY A 214 -15.90 0.05 3.45
C GLY A 214 -17.01 0.22 2.42
N LYS A 215 -17.61 -0.85 1.89
CA LYS A 215 -18.43 -0.79 0.66
C LYS A 215 -17.70 -0.08 -0.48
N VAL A 216 -16.41 -0.37 -0.62
CA VAL A 216 -15.50 0.17 -1.63
C VAL A 216 -15.00 -0.97 -2.50
N ASP A 217 -14.87 -0.75 -3.81
CA ASP A 217 -14.47 -1.79 -4.79
C ASP A 217 -12.98 -2.16 -4.77
N GLY A 218 -12.13 -1.33 -4.16
CA GLY A 218 -10.68 -1.54 -4.09
C GLY A 218 -9.95 -1.27 -5.41
N ASN A 219 -10.54 -0.50 -6.33
CA ASN A 219 -9.91 -0.18 -7.61
C ASN A 219 -8.67 0.73 -7.45
N ASP A 220 -7.58 0.34 -8.10
CA ASP A 220 -6.25 0.97 -8.11
C ASP A 220 -5.58 1.10 -6.73
N ILE A 221 -6.03 0.35 -5.71
CA ILE A 221 -5.32 0.33 -4.42
C ILE A 221 -3.92 -0.27 -4.59
N GLU A 222 -2.97 0.33 -3.90
CA GLU A 222 -1.58 -0.13 -3.89
C GLU A 222 -1.20 -0.72 -2.53
N PHE A 223 -0.35 -1.74 -2.55
CA PHE A 223 0.28 -2.30 -1.35
C PHE A 223 1.79 -2.06 -1.36
N VAL A 224 2.33 -1.72 -0.20
CA VAL A 224 3.79 -1.65 0.00
C VAL A 224 4.20 -2.34 1.29
N LEU A 225 5.37 -2.97 1.27
CA LEU A 225 6.10 -3.35 2.47
C LEU A 225 6.87 -2.12 2.96
N ALA A 226 6.81 -1.88 4.26
CA ALA A 226 7.58 -0.85 4.93
C ALA A 226 7.65 -1.09 6.45
N PRO A 227 8.68 -0.57 7.14
CA PRO A 227 8.74 -0.57 8.60
C PRO A 227 7.48 0.07 9.22
N PRO A 228 7.01 -0.42 10.39
CA PRO A 228 6.04 0.32 11.18
C PRO A 228 6.66 1.62 11.72
N PRO A 229 5.84 2.62 12.10
CA PRO A 229 6.38 3.83 12.69
C PRO A 229 7.07 3.54 14.04
N PRO A 230 8.09 4.31 14.44
CA PRO A 230 8.92 3.99 15.62
C PRO A 230 8.15 3.86 16.94
N TYR A 231 7.00 4.53 17.05
CA TYR A 231 6.14 4.58 18.23
C TYR A 231 5.16 3.41 18.34
N ASP A 232 5.00 2.58 17.30
CA ASP A 232 3.98 1.52 17.23
C ASP A 232 4.58 0.13 17.01
N ARG A 233 5.52 -0.25 17.89
CA ARG A 233 6.20 -1.56 17.84
C ARG A 233 5.45 -2.70 18.51
N LEU A 234 4.36 -2.41 19.24
CA LEU A 234 3.69 -3.37 20.12
C LEU A 234 2.29 -3.78 19.63
N GLY A 235 1.73 -3.13 18.60
CA GLY A 235 0.31 -3.23 18.26
C GLY A 235 -0.06 -3.94 16.95
N THR A 236 0.90 -4.31 16.08
CA THR A 236 0.56 -4.78 14.72
C THR A 236 1.30 -6.03 14.29
N ASN A 237 0.77 -6.69 13.24
CA ASN A 237 1.32 -7.87 12.58
C ASN A 237 2.67 -7.56 11.94
N MET A 238 3.68 -7.38 12.79
CA MET A 238 5.05 -7.12 12.41
C MET A 238 5.66 -8.42 11.92
N ILE A 239 6.22 -8.37 10.72
CA ILE A 239 6.92 -9.47 10.08
C ILE A 239 8.41 -9.15 10.15
N VAL A 240 9.21 -10.15 10.49
CA VAL A 240 10.66 -10.03 10.61
C VAL A 240 11.31 -11.10 9.75
N ASN A 241 11.97 -10.66 8.67
CA ASN A 241 12.73 -11.54 7.79
C ASN A 241 13.94 -10.82 7.19
N VAL A 242 14.44 -11.33 6.05
CA VAL A 242 15.61 -10.77 5.35
C VAL A 242 15.47 -9.30 4.95
N LEU A 243 14.25 -8.77 4.85
CA LEU A 243 13.99 -7.34 4.58
C LEU A 243 14.09 -6.46 5.85
N GLY A 244 14.16 -7.07 7.04
CA GLY A 244 14.09 -6.40 8.35
C GLY A 244 12.69 -6.44 8.96
N GLU A 245 12.46 -5.65 10.01
CA GLU A 245 11.14 -5.45 10.63
C GLU A 245 10.23 -4.63 9.71
N HIS A 246 9.08 -5.16 9.33
CA HIS A 246 8.15 -4.47 8.45
C HIS A 246 6.72 -5.01 8.56
N THR A 247 5.80 -4.37 7.84
CA THR A 247 4.42 -4.81 7.66
C THR A 247 3.91 -4.36 6.29
N ILE A 248 2.67 -4.71 5.96
CA ILE A 248 2.01 -4.24 4.74
C ILE A 248 1.24 -2.97 5.02
N TRP A 249 1.45 -1.98 4.17
CA TRP A 249 0.66 -0.76 4.10
C TRP A 249 -0.19 -0.77 2.83
N MET A 250 -1.39 -0.22 2.93
CA MET A 250 -2.30 0.00 1.81
C MET A 250 -2.49 1.50 1.59
N LEU A 251 -2.37 1.94 0.35
CA LEU A 251 -2.46 3.36 -0.03
C LEU A 251 -3.04 3.52 -1.45
N ASP A 252 -3.18 4.78 -1.86
CA ASP A 252 -3.71 5.22 -3.15
C ASP A 252 -5.17 4.80 -3.38
N PHE A 253 -6.12 5.67 -3.01
CA PHE A 253 -7.54 5.37 -3.05
C PHE A 253 -8.28 6.24 -4.08
N ASP A 254 -7.56 6.84 -5.00
CA ASP A 254 -8.05 7.90 -5.86
C ASP A 254 -9.01 7.42 -6.96
N LEU A 255 -8.95 6.15 -7.37
CA LEU A 255 -9.90 5.51 -8.29
C LEU A 255 -10.86 4.53 -7.64
N CYS A 256 -10.77 4.34 -6.34
CA CYS A 256 -11.75 3.57 -5.61
C CYS A 256 -13.13 4.22 -5.70
N ARG A 257 -14.16 3.37 -5.75
CA ARG A 257 -15.56 3.81 -5.82
C ARG A 257 -16.41 3.04 -4.83
N SER A 258 -17.55 3.62 -4.49
CA SER A 258 -18.58 2.89 -3.75
C SER A 258 -19.04 1.67 -4.53
N MET A 259 -19.30 0.59 -3.80
CA MET A 259 -19.71 -0.71 -4.31
C MET A 259 -21.10 -1.05 -3.77
N SER A 260 -22.02 -1.46 -4.63
CA SER A 260 -23.33 -1.97 -4.23
C SER A 260 -23.21 -3.36 -3.57
N MET A 261 -24.17 -3.71 -2.71
CA MET A 261 -24.18 -5.01 -2.00
C MET A 261 -25.01 -6.04 -2.77
N ASP A 262 -24.75 -6.14 -4.07
CA ASP A 262 -25.45 -7.00 -5.02
C ASP A 262 -24.46 -7.57 -6.04
N ARG A 263 -24.99 -8.32 -7.03
CA ARG A 263 -24.16 -8.97 -8.04
C ARG A 263 -23.36 -7.98 -8.91
N ASP A 264 -23.86 -6.77 -9.14
CA ASP A 264 -23.16 -5.79 -9.96
C ASP A 264 -22.00 -5.15 -9.20
N GLY A 265 -22.17 -4.91 -7.90
CA GLY A 265 -21.08 -4.52 -7.02
C GLY A 265 -19.98 -5.59 -6.95
N ILE A 266 -20.36 -6.87 -6.88
CA ILE A 266 -19.37 -7.96 -6.94
C ILE A 266 -18.61 -7.97 -8.28
N LYS A 267 -19.28 -7.81 -9.42
CA LYS A 267 -18.60 -7.71 -10.73
C LYS A 267 -17.66 -6.51 -10.79
N GLN A 268 -18.04 -5.39 -10.18
CA GLN A 268 -17.18 -4.20 -10.07
C GLN A 268 -15.91 -4.51 -9.29
N ALA A 269 -16.02 -5.15 -8.11
CA ALA A 269 -14.87 -5.58 -7.32
C ALA A 269 -13.98 -6.61 -8.03
N VAL A 270 -14.57 -7.58 -8.75
CA VAL A 270 -13.81 -8.53 -9.57
C VAL A 270 -13.04 -7.80 -10.68
N THR A 271 -13.67 -6.81 -11.31
CA THR A 271 -13.02 -5.98 -12.32
C THR A 271 -11.84 -5.20 -11.72
N ALA A 272 -12.01 -4.61 -10.54
CA ALA A 272 -10.94 -3.94 -9.80
C ALA A 272 -9.78 -4.91 -9.49
N PHE A 273 -10.07 -6.10 -8.95
CA PHE A 273 -9.07 -7.13 -8.64
C PHE A 273 -8.16 -7.48 -9.83
N TRP A 274 -8.73 -7.58 -11.04
CA TRP A 274 -7.97 -7.91 -12.24
C TRP A 274 -7.22 -6.71 -12.85
N ARG A 275 -7.76 -5.50 -12.72
CA ARG A 275 -7.16 -4.27 -13.27
C ARG A 275 -6.03 -3.74 -12.41
N ASN A 276 -6.07 -3.97 -11.10
CA ASN A 276 -4.99 -3.59 -10.21
C ASN A 276 -3.68 -4.24 -10.65
N ASP A 277 -2.57 -3.59 -10.27
CA ASP A 277 -1.25 -4.21 -10.34
C ASP A 277 -1.28 -5.59 -9.64
N PRO A 278 -0.41 -6.54 -10.04
CA PRO A 278 -0.50 -7.94 -9.62
C PRO A 278 0.01 -8.16 -8.18
N PHE A 279 -0.50 -7.37 -7.24
CA PHE A 279 -0.27 -7.51 -5.80
C PHE A 279 -0.85 -8.83 -5.31
N TYR A 280 -2.13 -9.09 -5.62
CA TYR A 280 -2.82 -10.29 -5.17
C TYR A 280 -2.25 -11.54 -5.85
N PRO A 281 -2.14 -12.67 -5.11
CA PRO A 281 -1.82 -13.95 -5.71
C PRO A 281 -2.76 -14.28 -6.88
N ARG A 282 -2.24 -14.86 -7.95
CA ARG A 282 -3.05 -15.46 -9.02
C ARG A 282 -3.36 -16.91 -8.69
N LEU A 283 -4.36 -17.50 -9.34
CA LEU A 283 -4.83 -18.88 -9.10
C LEU A 283 -3.70 -19.92 -9.14
N GLN A 284 -2.72 -19.73 -10.02
CA GLN A 284 -1.55 -20.60 -10.17
C GLN A 284 -0.46 -20.41 -9.10
N SER A 285 -0.55 -19.35 -8.28
CA SER A 285 0.38 -19.10 -7.18
C SER A 285 0.09 -20.06 -6.03
N LYS A 286 1.16 -20.54 -5.38
CA LYS A 286 1.07 -21.31 -4.13
C LYS A 286 0.38 -20.53 -2.99
N LEU A 287 0.23 -19.21 -3.14
CA LEU A 287 -0.33 -18.30 -2.14
C LEU A 287 -1.83 -18.02 -2.35
N TRP A 288 -2.45 -18.52 -3.43
CA TRP A 288 -3.87 -18.26 -3.71
C TRP A 288 -4.79 -18.72 -2.59
N ASN A 289 -4.57 -19.95 -2.10
CA ASN A 289 -5.42 -20.52 -1.06
C ASN A 289 -5.34 -19.71 0.25
N ASP A 290 -4.16 -19.22 0.62
CA ASP A 290 -3.97 -18.35 1.78
C ASP A 290 -4.79 -17.05 1.66
N PHE A 291 -4.74 -16.39 0.50
CA PHE A 291 -5.55 -15.21 0.22
C PHE A 291 -7.05 -15.53 0.26
N ARG A 292 -7.47 -16.57 -0.47
CA ARG A 292 -8.86 -17.00 -0.64
C ARG A 292 -9.53 -17.32 0.70
N GLU A 293 -8.89 -18.18 1.49
CA GLU A 293 -9.41 -18.59 2.80
C GLU A 293 -9.52 -17.40 3.73
N GLN A 294 -8.51 -16.52 3.77
CA GLN A 294 -8.56 -15.35 4.63
C GLN A 294 -9.63 -14.35 4.19
N TYR A 295 -9.81 -14.12 2.89
CA TYR A 295 -10.87 -13.25 2.37
C TYR A 295 -12.26 -13.75 2.79
N LEU A 296 -12.55 -15.05 2.57
CA LEU A 296 -13.86 -15.62 2.90
C LEU A 296 -14.12 -15.61 4.41
N LYS A 297 -13.12 -15.98 5.20
CA LYS A 297 -13.20 -15.99 6.66
C LYS A 297 -13.41 -14.61 7.25
N THR A 298 -12.70 -13.61 6.75
CA THR A 298 -12.86 -12.21 7.17
C THR A 298 -14.23 -11.69 6.74
N SER A 299 -14.67 -12.02 5.51
CA SER A 299 -16.00 -11.66 5.02
C SER A 299 -17.09 -12.21 5.94
N GLU A 300 -17.04 -13.50 6.26
CA GLU A 300 -17.98 -14.14 7.17
C GLU A 300 -18.02 -13.45 8.54
N TRP A 301 -16.85 -13.21 9.11
CA TRP A 301 -16.73 -12.59 10.43
C TRP A 301 -17.29 -11.16 10.49
N ILE A 302 -17.06 -10.36 9.44
CA ILE A 302 -17.61 -9.00 9.32
C ILE A 302 -19.13 -9.05 9.09
N ILE A 303 -19.59 -9.83 8.11
CA ILE A 303 -20.99 -9.90 7.70
C ILE A 303 -21.87 -10.32 8.88
N CYS A 304 -21.47 -11.37 9.60
CA CYS A 304 -22.22 -11.89 10.75
C CYS A 304 -22.30 -10.91 11.92
N ARG A 305 -21.39 -9.92 12.03
CA ARG A 305 -21.39 -8.92 13.11
C ARG A 305 -22.14 -7.65 12.77
N CYS A 306 -22.18 -7.26 11.50
CA CYS A 306 -22.47 -5.87 11.14
C CYS A 306 -23.61 -5.69 10.14
N GLN A 307 -24.12 -6.76 9.54
CA GLN A 307 -24.96 -6.64 8.35
C GLN A 307 -26.31 -7.35 8.51
N SER A 308 -27.36 -6.74 7.94
CA SER A 308 -28.62 -7.41 7.66
C SER A 308 -28.44 -8.39 6.49
N ASP A 309 -29.29 -9.41 6.37
CA ASP A 309 -29.30 -10.32 5.21
C ASP A 309 -28.00 -11.15 5.09
N VAL A 310 -27.54 -11.70 6.21
CA VAL A 310 -26.29 -12.47 6.36
C VAL A 310 -26.13 -13.51 5.27
N ASP A 311 -27.12 -14.37 5.04
CA ASP A 311 -27.02 -15.47 4.05
C ASP A 311 -26.79 -14.95 2.62
N GLN A 312 -27.45 -13.86 2.24
CA GLN A 312 -27.29 -13.25 0.93
C GLN A 312 -25.88 -12.67 0.76
N ARG A 313 -25.37 -11.97 1.77
CA ARG A 313 -24.02 -11.37 1.73
C ARG A 313 -22.91 -12.41 1.76
N LEU A 314 -23.08 -13.49 2.53
CA LEU A 314 -22.16 -14.63 2.50
C LEU A 314 -22.15 -15.30 1.12
N SER A 315 -23.30 -15.38 0.45
CA SER A 315 -23.39 -15.85 -0.93
C SER A 315 -22.63 -14.92 -1.90
N LEU A 316 -22.77 -13.60 -1.76
CA LEU A 316 -22.02 -12.63 -2.57
C LEU A 316 -20.50 -12.71 -2.32
N ALA A 317 -20.06 -12.95 -1.08
CA ALA A 317 -18.65 -13.15 -0.76
C ALA A 317 -18.06 -14.39 -1.45
N ARG A 318 -18.82 -15.49 -1.51
CA ARG A 318 -18.42 -16.69 -2.27
C ARG A 318 -18.40 -16.42 -3.77
N GLN A 319 -19.42 -15.74 -4.30
CA GLN A 319 -19.47 -15.36 -5.71
C GLN A 319 -18.28 -14.51 -6.16
N PHE A 320 -17.78 -13.60 -5.31
CA PHE A 320 -16.57 -12.83 -5.63
C PHE A 320 -15.36 -13.74 -5.90
N VAL A 321 -15.15 -14.74 -5.05
CA VAL A 321 -14.05 -15.71 -5.21
C VAL A 321 -14.28 -16.59 -6.43
N GLU A 322 -15.49 -17.12 -6.58
CA GLU A 322 -15.86 -17.98 -7.72
C GLU A 322 -15.59 -17.27 -9.06
N LEU A 323 -16.00 -16.00 -9.20
CA LEU A 323 -15.76 -15.21 -10.41
C LEU A 323 -14.29 -14.86 -10.68
N ILE A 324 -13.42 -14.96 -9.66
CA ILE A 324 -11.96 -14.84 -9.86
C ILE A 324 -11.36 -16.20 -10.25
N GLU A 325 -11.98 -17.30 -9.85
CA GLU A 325 -11.54 -18.68 -10.13
C GLU A 325 -11.98 -19.20 -11.51
N GLU A 326 -12.93 -18.52 -12.17
CA GLU A 326 -13.38 -18.76 -13.56
C GLU A 326 -12.34 -18.37 -14.62
#